data_AF-A0A1X0A0J4-F1
#
_entry.id   AF-A0A1X0A0J4-F1
#
_cell.length_a   1.000
_cell.length_b   1.000
_cell.length_c   1.000
_cell.angle_alpha   90.00
_cell.angle_beta   90.00
_cell.angle_gamma   90.00
#
_symmetry.space_group_name_H-M   'P 1'
#
loop_
_entity.id
_entity.type
_entity.pdbx_description
1 polymer ?
#
loop_
_entity_poly.entity_id
_entity_poly.type
_entity_poly.pdbx_seq_one_letter_code
_entity_poly.pdbx_strand_id
1 'polypeptide(L)'
;MFDALADADLIDGLSDAGRAEAAAIARRLALIGELDARRERDLAETIFWRTDPFEEVAAEVSAALAISRARAGGQIQYARALRDKLPLVAAVFAAGAIDYRVVRTIITRTA
;
A
#
# COMPACT_ATOMS: atom_id res chain seq x y z
N MET A 1 19.11 17.72 -17.18
CA MET A 1 19.18 16.42 -16.44
C MET A 1 19.12 15.23 -17.37
N PHE A 2 18.38 15.33 -18.49
CA PHE A 2 18.23 14.24 -19.47
C PHE A 2 18.70 14.62 -20.88
N ASP A 3 19.35 15.78 -21.02
CA ASP A 3 19.66 16.43 -22.31
C ASP A 3 20.68 15.64 -23.18
N ALA A 4 21.31 14.61 -22.61
CA ALA A 4 22.27 13.74 -23.27
C ALA A 4 21.74 12.32 -23.53
N LEU A 5 20.50 12.01 -23.15
CA LEU A 5 19.90 10.68 -23.34
C LEU A 5 19.24 10.57 -24.71
N ALA A 6 19.34 9.40 -25.33
CA ALA A 6 18.51 9.09 -26.50
C ALA A 6 17.07 8.79 -26.06
N ASP A 7 16.11 8.90 -26.99
CA ASP A 7 14.70 8.61 -26.71
C ASP A 7 14.50 7.18 -26.15
N ALA A 8 15.28 6.20 -26.62
CA ALA A 8 15.21 4.83 -26.11
C ALA A 8 15.61 4.74 -24.63
N ASP A 9 16.68 5.45 -24.23
CA ASP A 9 17.15 5.49 -22.84
C ASP A 9 16.11 6.16 -21.91
N LEU A 10 15.37 7.15 -22.43
CA LEU A 10 14.27 7.78 -21.71
C LEU A 10 13.11 6.81 -21.46
N ILE A 11 12.77 5.96 -22.44
CA ILE A 11 11.72 4.95 -22.31
C ILE A 11 12.11 3.85 -21.32
N ASP A 12 13.37 3.41 -21.36
CA ASP A 12 13.89 2.42 -20.41
C ASP A 12 13.89 2.99 -18.99
N GLY A 13 14.37 4.23 -18.81
CA GLY A 13 14.36 4.93 -17.53
C GLY A 13 12.94 5.15 -16.99
N LEU A 14 11.97 5.48 -17.85
CA LEU A 14 10.56 5.58 -17.47
C LEU A 14 10.01 4.24 -16.98
N SER A 15 10.36 3.14 -17.65
CA SER A 15 9.94 1.80 -17.27
C SER A 15 10.53 1.36 -15.93
N ASP A 16 11.81 1.65 -15.70
CA ASP A 16 12.48 1.40 -14.42
C ASP A 16 11.88 2.22 -13.29
N ALA A 17 11.65 3.51 -13.50
CA ALA A 17 11.02 4.38 -12.53
C ALA A 17 9.61 3.90 -12.16
N GLY A 18 8.82 3.47 -13.13
CA GLY A 18 7.49 2.90 -12.91
C GLY A 18 7.51 1.62 -12.07
N ARG A 19 8.44 0.69 -12.37
CA ARG A 19 8.62 -0.53 -11.57
C ARG A 19 9.04 -0.20 -10.13
N ALA A 20 9.96 0.74 -9.96
CA ALA A 20 10.43 1.18 -8.66
C ALA A 20 9.31 1.84 -7.84
N GLU A 21 8.48 2.69 -8.46
CA GLU A 21 7.32 3.29 -7.82
C GLU A 21 6.32 2.22 -7.35
N ALA A 22 5.98 1.28 -8.22
CA ALA A 22 5.09 0.17 -7.88
C ALA A 22 5.61 -0.66 -6.69
N ALA A 23 6.89 -1.04 -6.72
CA ALA A 23 7.53 -1.77 -5.63
C ALA A 23 7.54 -0.96 -4.31
N ALA A 24 7.78 0.34 -4.37
CA ALA A 24 7.76 1.22 -3.20
C ALA A 24 6.35 1.32 -2.60
N ILE A 25 5.31 1.45 -3.43
CA ILE A 25 3.91 1.46 -2.97
C ILE A 25 3.52 0.10 -2.39
N ALA A 26 3.91 -1.01 -3.03
CA ALA A 26 3.66 -2.36 -2.53
C ALA A 26 4.26 -2.55 -1.13
N ARG A 27 5.52 -2.15 -0.96
CA ARG A 27 6.21 -2.18 0.35
C ARG A 27 5.48 -1.34 1.40
N ARG A 28 5.04 -0.14 1.03
CA ARG A 28 4.27 0.73 1.93
C ARG A 28 2.95 0.08 2.36
N LEU A 29 2.21 -0.54 1.45
CA LEU A 29 0.98 -1.26 1.79
C LEU A 29 1.24 -2.49 2.64
N ALA A 30 2.32 -3.23 2.40
CA ALA A 30 2.72 -4.36 3.25
C ALA A 30 3.04 -3.91 4.70
N LEU A 31 3.73 -2.78 4.87
CA LEU A 31 4.00 -2.20 6.20
C LEU A 31 2.70 -1.80 6.91
N ILE A 32 1.76 -1.17 6.20
CA ILE A 32 0.44 -0.82 6.75
C ILE A 32 -0.31 -2.09 7.17
N GLY A 33 -0.30 -3.12 6.32
CA GLY A 33 -0.95 -4.40 6.62
C GLY A 33 -0.34 -5.08 7.84
N GLU A 34 0.97 -5.07 8.01
CA GLU A 34 1.61 -5.63 9.20
C GLU A 34 1.26 -4.83 10.48
N LEU A 35 1.27 -3.49 10.42
CA LEU A 35 0.87 -2.63 11.54
C LEU A 35 -0.56 -2.90 11.98
N ASP A 36 -1.48 -2.94 11.01
CA ASP A 36 -2.89 -3.22 11.22
C ASP A 36 -3.11 -4.59 11.90
N ALA A 37 -2.44 -5.64 11.42
CA ALA A 37 -2.54 -6.98 12.02
C ALA A 37 -2.00 -7.05 13.45
N ARG A 38 -0.98 -6.24 13.79
CA ARG A 38 -0.46 -6.15 15.16
C ARG A 38 -1.44 -5.45 16.08
N ARG A 39 -1.96 -4.28 15.66
CA ARG A 39 -2.94 -3.51 16.43
C ARG A 39 -4.22 -4.29 16.68
N GLU A 40 -4.70 -5.05 15.70
CA GLU A 40 -5.85 -5.95 15.89
C GLU A 40 -5.63 -6.99 17.00
N ARG A 41 -4.43 -7.59 17.09
CA ARG A 41 -4.09 -8.53 18.17
C ARG A 41 -3.94 -7.85 19.51
N ASP A 42 -3.14 -6.78 19.56
CA ASP A 42 -2.83 -6.06 20.80
C ASP A 42 -4.12 -5.53 21.46
N LEU A 43 -5.06 -5.02 20.65
CA LEU A 43 -6.30 -4.46 21.17
C LEU A 43 -7.37 -5.51 21.47
N ALA A 44 -7.37 -6.65 20.78
CA ALA A 44 -8.24 -7.79 21.13
C ALA A 44 -7.98 -8.31 22.56
N GLU A 45 -6.75 -8.14 23.06
CA GLU A 45 -6.35 -8.55 24.41
C GLU A 45 -6.60 -7.49 25.49
N THR A 46 -7.04 -6.27 25.11
CA THR A 46 -7.27 -5.17 26.06
C THR A 46 -8.75 -4.97 26.43
N ILE A 47 -8.99 -4.70 27.72
CA ILE A 47 -10.34 -4.47 28.28
C ILE A 47 -10.80 -3.00 28.05
N PHE A 48 -9.92 -2.12 27.56
CA PHE A 48 -10.18 -0.70 27.37
C PHE A 48 -10.61 -0.42 25.92
N TRP A 49 -11.90 -0.57 25.61
CA TRP A 49 -12.49 -0.36 24.28
C TRP A 49 -12.47 1.10 23.77
N ARG A 50 -11.53 1.98 24.17
CA ARG A 50 -11.72 3.42 23.98
C ARG A 50 -11.70 3.89 22.52
N THR A 51 -11.15 3.12 21.58
CA THR A 51 -11.10 3.44 20.15
C THR A 51 -11.08 2.14 19.32
N ASP A 52 -11.76 2.14 18.19
CA ASP A 52 -11.71 1.04 17.21
C ASP A 52 -10.24 0.84 16.73
N PRO A 53 -9.68 -0.38 16.77
CA PRO A 53 -8.33 -0.66 16.24
C PRO A 53 -8.06 -0.04 14.87
N PHE A 54 -9.07 -0.02 14.00
CA PHE A 54 -8.95 0.59 12.69
C PHE A 54 -8.70 2.10 12.74
N GLU A 55 -9.37 2.82 13.64
CA GLU A 55 -9.21 4.27 13.80
C GLU A 55 -7.85 4.65 14.39
N GLU A 56 -7.31 3.81 15.29
CA GLU A 56 -5.95 3.98 15.80
C GLU A 56 -4.92 3.87 14.65
N VAL A 57 -4.98 2.79 13.87
CA VAL A 57 -4.09 2.58 12.72
C VAL A 57 -4.28 3.70 11.69
N ALA A 58 -5.52 4.14 11.44
CA ALA A 58 -5.80 5.22 10.50
C ALA A 58 -5.17 6.55 10.95
N ALA A 59 -5.14 6.84 12.25
CA ALA A 59 -4.45 8.00 12.80
C ALA A 59 -2.93 7.90 12.65
N GLU A 60 -2.34 6.73 12.94
CA GLU A 60 -0.90 6.49 12.81
C GLU A 60 -0.42 6.60 11.36
N VAL A 61 -1.14 5.96 10.43
CA VAL A 61 -0.85 6.01 8.98
C VAL A 61 -1.06 7.42 8.42
N SER A 62 -2.10 8.12 8.88
CA SER A 62 -2.37 9.52 8.51
C SER A 62 -1.19 10.42 8.89
N ALA A 63 -0.69 10.30 10.12
CA ALA A 63 0.46 11.06 10.60
C ALA A 63 1.74 10.70 9.85
N ALA A 64 2.01 9.40 9.63
CA ALA A 64 3.22 8.93 8.97
C ALA A 64 3.31 9.34 7.48
N LEU A 65 2.18 9.44 6.79
CA LEU A 65 2.13 9.76 5.35
C LEU A 65 1.71 11.21 5.05
N ALA A 66 1.43 12.03 6.07
CA ALA A 66 0.89 13.38 5.93
C ALA A 66 -0.38 13.44 5.04
N ILE A 67 -1.30 12.50 5.24
CA ILE A 67 -2.60 12.43 4.53
C ILE A 67 -3.76 12.49 5.51
N SER A 68 -4.99 12.75 5.04
CA SER A 68 -6.17 12.69 5.90
C SER A 68 -6.47 11.26 6.39
N ARG A 69 -7.11 11.13 7.56
CA ARG A 69 -7.53 9.83 8.13
C ARG A 69 -8.40 9.02 7.17
N ALA A 70 -9.33 9.67 6.46
CA ALA A 70 -10.14 8.99 5.45
C ALA A 70 -9.30 8.37 4.33
N ARG A 71 -8.25 9.07 3.87
CA ARG A 71 -7.31 8.50 2.88
C ARG A 71 -6.47 7.38 3.46
N ALA A 72 -6.05 7.50 4.72
CA ALA A 72 -5.35 6.43 5.43
C ALA A 72 -6.22 5.18 5.58
N GLY A 73 -7.50 5.33 5.93
CA GLY A 73 -8.46 4.23 5.99
C GLY A 73 -8.57 3.47 4.66
N GLY A 74 -8.62 4.17 3.54
CA GLY A 74 -8.56 3.54 2.22
C GLY A 74 -7.27 2.77 1.96
N GLN A 75 -6.11 3.27 2.44
CA GLN A 75 -4.85 2.53 2.35
C GLN A 75 -4.85 1.26 3.20
N ILE A 76 -5.43 1.30 4.40
CA ILE A 76 -5.55 0.13 5.28
C ILE A 76 -6.43 -0.94 4.61
N GLN A 77 -7.56 -0.55 4.04
CA GLN A 77 -8.43 -1.49 3.31
C GLN A 77 -7.70 -2.18 2.14
N TYR A 78 -6.92 -1.42 1.35
CA TYR A 78 -6.12 -2.00 0.27
C TYR A 78 -5.01 -2.92 0.81
N ALA A 79 -4.36 -2.54 1.91
CA ALA A 79 -3.35 -3.36 2.56
C ALA A 79 -3.93 -4.70 3.06
N ARG A 80 -5.08 -4.68 3.73
CA ARG A 80 -5.82 -5.89 4.16
C ARG A 80 -6.19 -6.77 2.97
N ALA A 81 -6.76 -6.19 1.91
CA ALA A 81 -7.15 -6.95 0.72
C ALA A 81 -5.96 -7.68 0.07
N LEU A 82 -4.81 -7.00 -0.05
CA LEU A 82 -3.59 -7.60 -0.60
C LEU A 82 -2.98 -8.66 0.33
N ARG A 83 -2.97 -8.41 1.64
CA ARG A 83 -2.44 -9.33 2.66
C ARG A 83 -3.26 -10.61 2.75
N ASP A 84 -4.58 -10.46 2.86
CA ASP A 84 -5.47 -11.55 3.30
C ASP A 84 -6.13 -12.28 2.12
N LYS A 85 -6.48 -11.57 1.06
CA LYS A 85 -7.28 -12.11 -0.06
C LYS A 85 -6.50 -12.28 -1.35
N LEU A 86 -5.54 -11.40 -1.62
CA LEU A 86 -4.85 -11.29 -2.91
C LEU A 86 -3.31 -11.33 -2.80
N PRO A 87 -2.71 -12.30 -2.08
CA PRO A 87 -1.26 -12.32 -1.87
C PRO A 87 -0.46 -12.49 -3.16
N LEU A 88 -1.01 -13.21 -4.16
CA LEU A 88 -0.37 -13.35 -5.47
C LEU A 88 -0.34 -12.01 -6.23
N VAL A 89 -1.39 -11.20 -6.13
CA VAL A 89 -1.42 -9.85 -6.72
C VAL A 89 -0.41 -8.96 -6.00
N ALA A 90 -0.31 -9.06 -4.67
CA ALA A 90 0.68 -8.33 -3.88
C ALA A 90 2.11 -8.67 -4.32
N ALA A 91 2.41 -9.94 -4.60
CA ALA A 91 3.73 -10.37 -5.08
C ALA A 91 4.07 -9.80 -6.46
N VAL A 92 3.13 -9.87 -7.42
CA VAL A 92 3.30 -9.30 -8.77
C VAL A 92 3.48 -7.77 -8.69
N PHE A 93 2.73 -7.11 -7.81
CA PHE A 93 2.85 -5.67 -7.58
C PHE A 93 4.20 -5.29 -6.97
N ALA A 94 4.67 -6.05 -5.98
CA ALA A 94 5.98 -5.84 -5.35
C ALA A 94 7.15 -6.04 -6.33
N ALA A 95 6.98 -6.91 -7.34
CA ALA A 95 7.92 -7.07 -8.44
C ALA A 95 7.90 -5.91 -9.46
N GLY A 96 6.97 -4.97 -9.32
CA GLY A 96 6.80 -3.83 -10.23
C GLY A 96 6.13 -4.19 -11.56
N ALA A 97 5.61 -5.40 -11.72
CA ALA A 97 5.05 -5.88 -12.99
C ALA A 97 3.68 -5.27 -13.34
N ILE A 98 2.98 -4.70 -12.36
CA ILE A 98 1.70 -4.01 -12.54
C ILE A 98 1.72 -2.69 -11.76
N ASP A 99 1.02 -1.68 -12.28
CA ASP A 99 0.93 -0.38 -11.59
C ASP A 99 -0.17 -0.38 -10.51
N TYR A 100 -0.11 0.60 -9.63
CA TYR A 100 -1.04 0.72 -8.50
C TYR A 100 -2.51 0.90 -8.93
N ARG A 101 -2.81 1.48 -10.10
CA ARG A 101 -4.19 1.62 -10.59
C ARG A 101 -4.78 0.28 -11.02
N VAL A 102 -3.97 -0.59 -11.64
CA VAL A 102 -4.37 -1.98 -11.93
C VAL A 102 -4.68 -2.72 -10.64
N VAL A 103 -3.80 -2.61 -9.63
CA VAL A 103 -4.03 -3.22 -8.31
C VAL A 103 -5.35 -2.73 -7.68
N ARG A 104 -5.59 -1.42 -7.68
CA ARG A 104 -6.85 -0.86 -7.16
C ARG A 104 -8.07 -1.37 -7.91
N THR A 105 -7.96 -1.51 -9.23
CA THR A 105 -9.04 -2.07 -10.06
C THR A 105 -9.34 -3.50 -9.67
N ILE A 106 -8.30 -4.34 -9.51
CA ILE A 106 -8.47 -5.74 -9.07
C ILE A 106 -9.16 -5.77 -7.71
N ILE A 107 -8.62 -5.07 -6.70
CA ILE A 107 -9.20 -5.02 -5.36
C ILE A 107 -10.68 -4.60 -5.42
N THR A 108 -11.01 -3.56 -6.17
CA THR A 108 -12.39 -3.04 -6.25
C THR A 108 -13.36 -4.03 -6.90
N ARG A 109 -12.86 -4.97 -7.70
CA ARG A 109 -13.68 -5.96 -8.43
C ARG A 109 -13.71 -7.33 -7.76
N THR A 110 -12.86 -7.59 -6.77
CA THR A 110 -12.71 -8.93 -6.17
C THR A 110 -12.67 -8.95 -4.64
N ALA A 111 -12.49 -7.82 -3.96
CA ALA A 111 -12.37 -7.76 -2.49
C ALA A 111 -13.71 -7.69 -1.77
#